data_AF-A0A1G8WFY9-F1
#
_entry.id   AF-A0A1G8WFY9-F1
#
_cell.length_a   1.000
_cell.length_b   1.000
_cell.length_c   1.000
_cell.angle_alpha   90.00
_cell.angle_beta   90.00
_cell.angle_gamma   90.00
#
_symmetry.space_group_name_H-M   'P 1'
#
loop_
_entity.id
_entity.type
_entity.pdbx_description
1 polymer ?
#
loop_
_entity_poly.entity_id
_entity_poly.type
_entity_poly.pdbx_seq_one_letter_code
_entity_poly.pdbx_strand_id
1 'polypeptide(L)'
;MNCTPNVRQSIRGVFMSKYSFEEKYEAVQRVLDGMSICDSARIMGVDESRVRYWFHLYENHGWELLRNGGASYDGAFKVMVVEYMHSNHLSCL
;
A
#
# COMPACT_ATOMS: atom_id res chain seq x y z
N MET A 1 -22.27 -15.02 27.91
CA MET A 1 -21.20 -15.63 27.09
C MET A 1 -19.91 -14.92 27.44
N ASN A 2 -18.96 -15.62 28.05
CA ASN A 2 -17.71 -15.02 28.51
C ASN A 2 -16.68 -15.17 27.39
N CYS A 3 -16.39 -14.07 26.69
CA CYS A 3 -15.37 -14.05 25.65
C CYS A 3 -13.98 -13.91 26.27
N THR A 4 -13.06 -14.78 25.84
CA THR A 4 -11.64 -14.81 26.21
C THR A 4 -10.97 -13.46 25.90
N PRO A 5 -10.11 -12.92 26.77
CA PRO A 5 -9.46 -11.64 26.52
C PRO A 5 -8.55 -11.76 25.30
N ASN A 6 -8.68 -10.81 24.37
CA ASN A 6 -7.84 -10.73 23.18
C ASN A 6 -6.42 -10.35 23.59
N VAL A 7 -5.52 -11.34 23.65
CA VAL A 7 -4.10 -11.10 23.85
C VAL A 7 -3.52 -10.61 22.51
N ARG A 8 -3.57 -9.30 22.29
CA ARG A 8 -2.86 -8.66 21.17
C ARG A 8 -1.36 -8.88 21.37
N GLN A 9 -0.77 -9.78 20.58
CA GLN A 9 0.68 -9.77 20.41
C GLN A 9 1.04 -8.43 19.77
N SER A 10 1.66 -7.54 20.54
CA SER A 10 2.24 -6.29 20.05
C SER A 10 3.46 -6.61 19.21
N ILE A 11 3.26 -7.12 18.00
CA ILE A 11 4.31 -7.16 17.00
C ILE A 11 4.43 -5.71 16.50
N ARG A 12 5.22 -4.89 17.22
CA ARG A 12 5.84 -3.68 16.67
C ARG A 12 6.89 -4.12 15.64
N GLY A 13 6.44 -4.81 14.59
CA GLY A 13 7.24 -5.17 13.45
C GLY A 13 7.15 -4.02 12.47
N VAL A 14 8.26 -3.32 12.25
CA VAL A 14 8.37 -2.42 11.10
C VAL A 14 8.19 -3.30 9.86
N PHE A 15 7.07 -3.15 9.17
CA PHE A 15 6.81 -3.83 7.90
C PHE A 15 7.84 -3.29 6.89
N MET A 16 8.98 -3.96 6.76
CA MET A 16 9.99 -3.57 5.79
C MET A 16 9.49 -3.96 4.40
N SER A 17 9.02 -2.97 3.65
CA SER A 17 8.77 -3.13 2.22
C SER A 17 10.08 -3.53 1.54
N LYS A 18 10.02 -4.39 0.52
CA LYS A 18 11.19 -4.80 -0.26
C LYS A 18 11.97 -3.61 -0.85
N TYR A 19 11.30 -2.47 -1.04
CA TYR A 19 11.90 -1.26 -1.57
C TYR A 19 11.63 -0.08 -0.63
N SER A 20 12.66 0.71 -0.36
CA SER A 20 12.58 1.95 0.41
C SER A 20 11.76 3.01 -0.33
N PHE A 21 11.42 4.10 0.36
CA PHE A 21 10.78 5.23 -0.30
C PHE A 21 11.73 5.88 -1.30
N GLU A 22 13.00 6.02 -0.93
CA GLU A 22 14.05 6.64 -1.72
C GLU A 22 14.28 5.90 -3.05
N GLU A 23 14.30 4.56 -3.02
CA GLU A 23 14.42 3.75 -4.24
C GLU A 23 13.24 3.96 -5.20
N LYS A 24 12.01 4.00 -4.66
CA LYS A 24 10.81 4.28 -5.45
C LYS A 24 10.82 5.71 -6.00
N TYR A 25 11.24 6.66 -5.17
CA TYR A 25 11.32 8.07 -5.49
C TYR A 25 12.28 8.31 -6.66
N GLU A 26 13.49 7.76 -6.61
CA GLU A 26 14.44 7.87 -7.72
C GLU A 26 13.92 7.24 -9.01
N ALA A 27 13.25 6.09 -8.92
CA ALA A 27 12.69 5.42 -10.10
C ALA A 27 11.62 6.28 -10.79
N VAL A 28 10.72 6.87 -10.02
CA VAL A 28 9.69 7.78 -10.54
C VAL A 28 10.29 9.09 -11.03
N GLN A 29 11.28 9.66 -10.32
CA GLN A 29 11.90 10.91 -10.72
C GLN A 29 12.60 10.79 -12.09
N ARG A 30 13.31 9.68 -12.36
CA ARG A 30 13.89 9.42 -13.69
C ARG A 30 12.84 9.47 -14.80
N VAL A 31 11.66 8.92 -14.55
CA VAL A 31 10.55 8.92 -15.53
C VAL A 31 10.01 10.34 -15.74
N LEU A 32 9.89 11.13 -14.67
CA LEU A 32 9.51 12.55 -14.76
C LEU A 32 10.55 13.39 -15.51
N ASP A 33 11.84 13.05 -15.40
CA ASP A 33 12.95 13.68 -16.12
C ASP A 33 12.98 13.28 -17.61
N GLY A 34 12.00 12.52 -18.10
CA GLY A 34 11.82 12.16 -19.51
C GLY A 34 12.36 10.79 -19.90
N MET A 35 12.83 9.99 -18.94
CA MET A 35 13.26 8.62 -19.19
C MET A 35 12.07 7.68 -19.39
N SER A 36 12.23 6.63 -20.20
CA SER A 36 11.21 5.58 -20.29
C SER A 36 11.10 4.77 -18.98
N ILE A 37 9.91 4.24 -18.69
CA ILE A 37 9.69 3.34 -17.54
C ILE A 37 10.62 2.11 -17.63
N CYS A 38 10.82 1.58 -18.85
CA CYS A 38 11.69 0.43 -19.09
C CYS A 38 13.16 0.73 -18.75
N ASP A 39 13.68 1.89 -19.14
CA ASP A 39 15.06 2.29 -18.84
C ASP A 39 15.25 2.53 -17.33
N SER A 40 14.29 3.20 -16.69
CA SER A 40 14.32 3.43 -15.24
C SER A 40 14.31 2.10 -14.47
N ALA A 41 13.49 1.14 -14.89
CA ALA A 41 13.44 -0.21 -14.32
C ALA A 41 14.75 -0.98 -14.52
N ARG A 42 15.38 -0.85 -15.70
CA ARG A 42 16.66 -1.50 -16.03
C ARG A 42 17.80 -0.97 -15.16
N ILE A 43 17.87 0.34 -14.94
CA ILE A 43 18.89 0.96 -14.07
C ILE A 43 18.74 0.46 -12.63
N MET A 44 17.51 0.32 -12.16
CA MET A 44 17.20 -0.14 -10.80
C MET A 44 17.27 -1.67 -10.66
N GLY A 45 17.35 -2.42 -11.75
CA GLY A 45 17.35 -3.89 -11.74
C GLY A 45 16.02 -4.49 -11.29
N VAL A 46 14.90 -3.84 -11.62
CA VAL A 46 13.55 -4.32 -11.27
C VAL A 46 12.69 -4.56 -12.50
N ASP A 47 11.59 -5.27 -12.30
CA ASP A 47 10.59 -5.44 -13.35
C ASP A 47 9.90 -4.12 -13.70
N GLU A 48 9.68 -3.89 -15.00
CA GLU A 48 9.03 -2.68 -15.52
C GLU A 48 7.65 -2.43 -14.89
N SER A 49 6.89 -3.50 -14.63
CA SER A 49 5.55 -3.38 -14.01
C SER A 49 5.60 -2.74 -12.62
N ARG A 50 6.72 -2.88 -11.89
CA ARG A 50 6.88 -2.20 -10.59
C ARG A 50 7.05 -0.70 -10.74
N VAL A 51 7.90 -0.27 -11.66
CA VAL A 51 8.12 1.16 -11.90
C VAL A 51 6.85 1.79 -12.45
N ARG A 52 6.13 1.08 -13.34
CA ARG A 52 4.81 1.50 -13.83
C ARG A 52 3.80 1.67 -12.70
N TYR A 53 3.74 0.72 -11.76
CA TYR A 53 2.87 0.81 -10.59
C TYR A 53 3.20 2.03 -9.72
N TRP A 54 4.47 2.28 -9.43
CA TRP A 54 4.88 3.44 -8.63
C TRP A 54 4.58 4.76 -9.34
N PHE A 55 4.82 4.83 -10.64
CA PHE A 55 4.46 6.01 -11.44
C PHE A 55 2.96 6.28 -11.38
N HIS A 56 2.12 5.25 -11.52
CA HIS A 56 0.67 5.41 -11.44
C HIS A 56 0.19 5.81 -10.04
N LEU A 57 0.80 5.28 -8.97
CA LEU A 57 0.52 5.74 -7.60
C LEU A 57 0.85 7.22 -7.42
N TYR A 58 2.01 7.64 -7.95
CA TYR A 58 2.40 9.04 -7.93
C TYR A 58 1.43 9.92 -8.73
N GLU A 59 1.03 9.49 -9.93
CA GLU A 59 0.12 10.23 -10.81
C GLU A 59 -1.25 10.49 -10.16
N ASN A 60 -1.81 9.49 -9.45
CA ASN A 60 -3.13 9.61 -8.84
C ASN A 60 -3.12 10.28 -7.46
N HIS A 61 -2.05 10.11 -6.68
CA HIS A 61 -2.07 10.39 -5.24
C HIS A 61 -0.82 11.14 -4.74
N GLY A 62 0.13 11.44 -5.60
CA GLY A 62 1.40 12.06 -5.24
C GLY A 62 2.31 11.14 -4.41
N TRP A 63 3.29 11.75 -3.74
CA TRP A 63 4.38 11.02 -3.06
C TRP A 63 3.97 10.31 -1.77
N GLU A 64 2.86 10.72 -1.13
CA GLU A 64 2.47 10.20 0.19
C GLU A 64 2.15 8.70 0.17
N LEU A 65 1.50 8.21 -0.89
CA LEU A 65 1.21 6.78 -1.03
C LEU A 65 2.42 5.94 -1.42
N LEU A 66 3.47 6.54 -2.00
CA LEU A 66 4.72 5.82 -2.25
C LEU A 66 5.46 5.51 -0.93
N ARG A 67 5.29 6.40 0.06
CA ARG A 67 5.91 6.31 1.39
C ARG A 67 5.22 5.28 2.28
N ASN A 68 3.89 5.28 2.27
CA ASN A 68 3.09 4.45 3.16
C ASN A 68 2.65 3.17 2.45
N GLY A 69 2.94 2.01 3.03
CA GLY A 69 2.51 0.71 2.52
C GLY A 69 1.00 0.54 2.60
N GLY A 70 0.28 1.06 1.61
CA GLY A 70 -1.18 0.98 1.50
C GLY A 70 -1.94 1.82 2.53
N ALA A 71 -3.14 2.27 2.15
CA ALA A 71 -4.07 2.85 3.11
C ALA A 71 -4.59 1.74 4.04
N SER A 72 -4.34 1.86 5.34
CA SER A 72 -5.06 1.05 6.33
C SER A 72 -6.25 1.85 6.82
N TYR A 73 -7.44 1.27 6.72
CA TYR A 73 -8.60 1.78 7.43
C TYR A 73 -8.42 1.63 8.94
N ASP A 74 -8.97 2.56 9.71
CA ASP A 74 -8.97 2.47 11.16
C ASP A 74 -9.84 1.29 11.65
N GLY A 75 -9.67 0.91 12.92
CA GLY A 75 -10.38 -0.23 13.49
C GLY A 75 -11.89 -0.04 13.59
N ALA A 76 -12.34 1.17 13.91
CA ALA A 76 -13.77 1.49 14.02
C ALA A 76 -14.45 1.46 12.65
N PHE A 77 -13.80 2.01 11.61
CA PHE A 77 -14.30 1.93 10.24
C PHE A 77 -14.46 0.46 9.78
N LYS A 78 -13.48 -0.40 10.09
CA LYS A 78 -13.58 -1.83 9.76
C LYS A 78 -14.75 -2.53 10.46
N VAL A 79 -14.99 -2.22 11.74
CA VAL A 79 -16.16 -2.74 12.47
C VAL A 79 -17.46 -2.24 11.85
N MET A 80 -17.56 -0.94 11.57
CA MET A 80 -18.73 -0.32 10.94
C MET A 80 -19.06 -0.97 9.59
N VAL A 81 -18.06 -1.24 8.74
CA VAL A 81 -18.28 -1.91 7.44
C VAL A 81 -18.85 -3.31 7.63
N VAL A 82 -18.33 -4.09 8.59
CA VAL A 82 -18.83 -5.45 8.87
C VAL A 82 -20.27 -5.41 9.40
N GLU A 83 -20.58 -4.51 10.33
CA GLU A 83 -21.94 -4.32 10.86
C GLU A 83 -22.92 -3.88 9.77
N TYR A 84 -22.49 -2.99 8.88
CA TYR A 84 -23.27 -2.56 7.73
C TYR A 84 -23.56 -3.72 6.77
N MET A 85 -22.56 -4.55 6.44
CA MET A 85 -22.74 -5.70 5.57
C MET A 85 -23.75 -6.70 6.14
N HIS A 86 -23.69 -6.98 7.45
CA HIS A 86 -24.64 -7.86 8.12
C HIS A 86 -26.07 -7.29 8.10
N SER A 87 -26.21 -5.99 8.40
CA SER A 87 -27.53 -5.32 8.50
C SER A 87 -28.22 -5.16 7.15
N ASN A 88 -27.45 -5.11 6.06
CA ASN A 88 -27.97 -4.91 4.71
C ASN A 88 -27.97 -6.18 3.86
N HIS A 89 -27.71 -7.35 4.47
CA HIS A 89 -27.63 -8.64 3.76
C HIS A 89 -26.66 -8.63 2.56
N LEU A 90 -25.57 -7.85 2.67
CA LEU A 90 -24.53 -7.75 1.63
C LEU A 90 -23.41 -8.78 1.84
N SER A 91 -23.43 -9.47 2.99
CA SER A 91 -22.62 -10.67 3.19
C SER A 91 -23.20 -11.82 2.37
N CYS A 92 -22.37 -12.51 1.58
CA CYS A 92 -22.75 -13.77 0.95
C CYS A 92 -23.00 -14.84 2.04
N LEU A 93 -24.23 -14.94 2.52
CA LEU A 93 -24.79 -16.10 3.23
C LEU A 93 -26.14 -16.42 2.60
#